data_AF-A0A7C7A186-F1
#
_entry.id   AF-A0A7C7A186-F1
#
_cell.length_a   1.000
_cell.length_b   1.000
_cell.length_c   1.000
_cell.angle_alpha   90.00
_cell.angle_beta   90.00
_cell.angle_gamma   90.00
#
_symmetry.space_group_name_H-M   'P 1'
#
loop_
_entity.id
_entity.type
_entity.pdbx_description
1 polymer ?
#
loop_
_entity_poly.entity_id
_entity_poly.type
_entity_poly.pdbx_seq_one_letter_code
_entity_poly.pdbx_strand_id
1 'polypeptide(L)'
;MIDEVNVGTSVHHTKYGVGEVVRLSGNKSEPEYIEVKFHNNPQAILTFQYPDSIGSYLMPINHEPIRRILEKREIKHLVHFTRVENLESILQYGLVPRSMYRALGMQGVCNDDKRLDGRIDCNSISVEFPNYRLFYKFRDADESTKWVVFKIDVEALFDISKEYGYYKTNAANSQFRSCECKHRSSVRDFEEMFCEDIEYNGIHIRRKDLNIPDKYTTDPQAEILISGIIEPKFIRRICFASLEDMQDYKNTCRTKKLESFDHGVEPSLFGCRKDHTYWK
;
A
#
# COMPACT_ATOMS: atom_id res chain seq x y z
N MET A 1 7.19 -5.46 25.56
CA MET A 1 8.28 -4.49 25.77
C MET A 1 7.91 -3.27 24.96
N ILE A 2 7.74 -2.13 25.61
CA ILE A 2 7.55 -0.85 24.91
C ILE A 2 8.90 -0.55 24.28
N ASP A 3 8.96 -0.37 22.96
CA ASP A 3 10.19 0.06 22.28
C ASP A 3 10.70 1.34 22.98
N GLU A 4 11.94 1.35 23.45
CA GLU A 4 12.52 2.52 24.13
C GLU A 4 12.42 3.76 23.24
N VAL A 5 11.72 4.78 23.74
CA VAL A 5 11.53 6.06 23.03
C VAL A 5 12.73 6.95 23.30
N ASN A 6 13.41 7.38 22.22
CA ASN A 6 14.58 8.23 22.26
C ASN A 6 14.33 9.56 21.52
N VAL A 7 15.23 10.53 21.69
CA VAL A 7 15.22 11.72 20.83
C VAL A 7 15.44 11.28 19.38
N GLY A 8 14.59 11.77 18.46
CA GLY A 8 14.52 11.35 17.06
C GLY A 8 13.49 10.25 16.78
N THR A 9 12.90 9.61 17.81
CA THR A 9 11.85 8.62 17.60
C THR A 9 10.62 9.28 16.97
N SER A 10 10.17 8.78 15.82
CA SER A 10 8.90 9.17 15.21
C SER A 10 7.73 8.53 15.95
N VAL A 11 6.68 9.31 16.21
CA VAL A 11 5.48 8.89 16.93
C VAL A 11 4.23 9.37 16.20
N HIS A 12 3.16 8.58 16.27
CA HIS A 12 1.83 8.97 15.81
C HIS A 12 0.93 9.27 17.01
N HIS A 13 0.42 10.50 17.09
CA HIS A 13 -0.57 10.92 18.07
C HIS A 13 -1.98 10.90 17.48
N THR A 14 -2.95 10.30 18.18
CA THR A 14 -4.35 10.14 17.71
C THR A 14 -5.02 11.44 17.24
N LYS A 15 -4.76 12.56 17.92
CA LYS A 15 -5.27 13.90 17.58
C LYS A 15 -4.36 14.75 16.68
N TYR A 16 -3.03 14.68 16.87
CA TYR A 16 -2.09 15.64 16.28
C TYR A 16 -1.32 15.06 15.08
N GLY A 17 -1.54 13.78 14.76
CA GLY A 17 -0.87 13.08 13.68
C GLY A 17 0.58 12.74 14.03
N VAL A 18 1.44 12.69 13.01
CA VAL A 18 2.84 12.30 13.18
C VAL A 18 3.70 13.44 13.68
N GLY A 19 4.59 13.11 14.61
CA GLY A 19 5.62 14.00 15.11
C GLY A 19 6.88 13.25 15.49
N GLU A 20 7.89 14.00 15.89
CA GLU A 20 9.19 13.48 16.30
C GLU A 20 9.48 13.89 17.75
N VAL A 21 9.98 12.96 18.55
CA VAL A 21 10.43 13.22 19.92
C VAL A 21 11.69 14.08 19.85
N VAL A 22 11.61 15.32 20.31
CA VAL A 22 12.72 16.28 20.28
C VAL A 22 13.46 16.39 21.61
N ARG A 23 12.83 15.98 22.71
CA ARG A 23 13.44 16.03 24.03
C ARG A 23 12.84 14.99 24.97
N LEU A 24 13.70 14.44 25.82
CA LEU A 24 13.32 13.68 27.02
C LEU A 24 13.65 14.55 28.25
N SER A 25 12.71 14.68 29.17
CA SER A 25 12.83 15.52 30.37
C SER A 25 12.51 14.71 31.63
N GLY A 26 13.22 14.95 32.73
CA GLY A 26 13.10 14.19 33.98
C GLY A 26 14.43 13.62 34.45
N ASN A 27 14.40 12.51 35.18
CA ASN A 27 15.62 11.82 35.63
C ASN A 27 16.41 11.28 34.43
N LYS A 28 17.75 11.38 34.48
CA LYS A 28 18.65 10.90 33.41
C LYS A 28 18.53 9.40 33.14
N SER A 29 18.19 8.60 34.15
CA SER A 29 18.00 7.16 34.00
C SER A 29 16.56 6.76 33.65
N GLU A 30 15.58 7.60 33.98
CA GLU A 30 14.15 7.36 33.77
C GLU A 30 13.46 8.69 33.43
N PRO A 31 13.28 9.01 32.14
CA PRO A 31 12.60 10.24 31.76
C PRO A 31 11.15 10.19 32.24
N GLU A 32 10.63 11.33 32.69
CA GLU A 32 9.23 11.47 33.14
C GLU A 32 8.35 12.07 32.05
N TYR A 33 8.95 12.76 31.08
CA TYR A 33 8.25 13.47 30.02
C TYR A 33 8.98 13.36 28.69
N ILE A 34 8.20 13.39 27.61
CA ILE A 34 8.70 13.56 26.25
C ILE A 34 8.09 14.82 25.62
N GLU A 35 8.89 15.56 24.86
CA GLU A 35 8.42 16.66 24.03
C GLU A 35 8.40 16.20 22.57
N VAL A 36 7.26 16.35 21.90
CA VAL A 36 7.05 15.92 20.52
C VAL A 36 6.75 17.14 19.65
N LYS A 37 7.48 17.27 18.55
CA LYS A 37 7.23 18.27 17.50
C LYS A 37 6.42 17.65 16.38
N PHE A 38 5.20 18.13 16.14
CA PHE A 38 4.31 17.56 15.12
C PHE A 38 4.53 18.16 13.74
N HIS A 39 4.52 17.31 12.70
CA HIS A 39 4.77 17.74 11.31
C HIS A 39 3.68 18.66 10.76
N ASN A 40 2.42 18.38 11.11
CA ASN A 40 1.27 19.16 10.65
C ASN A 40 1.12 20.50 11.39
N ASN A 41 1.86 20.70 12.49
CA ASN A 41 1.92 21.98 13.20
C ASN A 41 3.31 22.18 13.83
N PRO A 42 4.32 22.59 13.03
CA PRO A 42 5.73 22.64 13.47
C PRO A 42 6.02 23.64 14.59
N GLN A 43 5.09 24.58 14.82
CA GLN A 43 5.14 25.57 15.90
C GLN A 43 4.64 24.99 17.24
N ALA A 44 4.02 23.82 17.25
CA ALA A 44 3.51 23.15 18.43
C ALA A 44 4.45 22.01 18.85
N ILE A 45 5.35 22.30 19.79
CA ILE A 45 5.99 21.27 20.62
C ILE A 45 5.04 21.00 21.78
N LEU A 46 4.57 19.77 21.91
CA LEU A 46 3.70 19.36 23.01
C LEU A 46 4.44 18.40 23.93
N THR A 47 4.19 18.54 25.23
CA THR A 47 4.80 17.71 26.28
C THR A 47 3.81 16.63 26.73
N PHE A 48 4.30 15.41 26.90
CA PHE A 48 3.51 14.24 27.30
C PHE A 48 4.20 13.48 28.42
N GLN A 49 3.41 12.92 29.34
CA GLN A 49 3.88 12.05 30.43
C GLN A 49 4.48 10.76 29.85
N TYR A 50 5.63 10.32 30.36
CA TYR A 50 6.29 9.09 29.95
C TYR A 50 6.50 8.17 31.15
N PRO A 51 6.27 6.85 31.01
CA PRO A 51 5.87 6.13 29.80
C PRO A 51 4.35 6.13 29.52
N ASP A 52 3.53 6.72 30.40
CA ASP A 52 2.05 6.55 30.39
C ASP A 52 1.36 6.99 29.08
N SER A 53 1.91 7.99 28.37
CA SER A 53 1.36 8.42 27.08
C SER A 53 1.64 7.44 25.93
N ILE A 54 2.66 6.61 26.07
CA ILE A 54 3.07 5.64 25.04
C ILE A 54 2.12 4.45 25.08
N GLY A 55 1.62 4.04 23.91
CA GLY A 55 0.66 2.95 23.80
C GLY A 55 -0.77 3.32 24.22
N SER A 56 -1.00 4.53 24.74
CA SER A 56 -2.34 5.06 25.02
C SER A 56 -2.82 5.99 23.90
N TYR A 57 -2.09 7.07 23.62
CA TYR A 57 -2.41 8.01 22.55
C TYR A 57 -1.20 8.47 21.72
N LEU A 58 0.01 8.08 22.13
CA LEU A 58 1.24 8.18 21.33
C LEU A 58 1.74 6.79 20.98
N MET A 59 1.86 6.50 19.69
CA MET A 59 2.34 5.22 19.18
C MET A 59 3.71 5.42 18.52
N PRO A 60 4.79 4.81 19.02
CA PRO A 60 6.07 4.78 18.31
C PRO A 60 5.88 4.17 16.92
N ILE A 61 6.40 4.84 15.90
CA ILE A 61 6.39 4.35 14.53
C ILE A 61 7.67 3.53 14.36
N ASN A 62 7.51 2.21 14.25
CA ASN A 62 8.61 1.29 14.01
C ASN A 62 8.32 0.44 12.77
N HIS A 63 9.08 0.70 11.71
CA HIS A 63 8.94 0.00 10.43
C HIS A 63 9.84 -1.25 10.33
N GLU A 64 10.79 -1.45 11.25
CA GLU A 64 11.71 -2.59 11.24
C GLU A 64 11.01 -3.95 11.20
N PRO A 65 9.90 -4.19 11.94
CA PRO A 65 9.20 -5.46 11.84
C PRO A 65 8.67 -5.74 10.43
N ILE A 66 8.10 -4.73 9.75
CA ILE A 66 7.62 -4.89 8.37
C ILE A 66 8.81 -5.13 7.43
N ARG A 67 9.94 -4.40 7.60
CA ARG A 67 11.16 -4.64 6.82
C ARG A 67 11.64 -6.09 6.93
N ARG A 68 11.69 -6.64 8.15
CA ARG A 68 12.06 -8.05 8.38
C ARG A 68 11.10 -9.03 7.71
N ILE A 69 9.80 -8.74 7.70
CA ILE A 69 8.81 -9.57 7.00
C ILE A 69 9.07 -9.54 5.49
N LEU A 70 9.28 -8.34 4.92
CA LEU A 70 9.60 -8.18 3.49
C LEU A 70 10.87 -8.94 3.11
N GLU A 71 11.93 -8.82 3.90
CA GLU A 71 13.20 -9.52 3.69
C GLU A 71 13.04 -11.04 3.79
N LYS A 72 12.46 -11.54 4.90
CA LYS A 72 12.26 -12.97 5.15
C LYS A 72 11.42 -13.62 4.05
N ARG A 73 10.41 -12.92 3.54
CA ARG A 73 9.51 -13.42 2.50
C ARG A 73 10.00 -13.12 1.09
N GLU A 74 11.16 -12.47 0.93
CA GLU A 74 11.71 -12.05 -0.37
C GLU A 74 10.74 -11.19 -1.21
N ILE A 75 9.98 -10.32 -0.55
CA ILE A 75 9.07 -9.37 -1.20
C ILE A 75 9.91 -8.19 -1.71
N LYS A 76 9.97 -8.05 -3.04
CA LYS A 76 10.83 -7.08 -3.73
C LYS A 76 10.07 -5.87 -4.24
N HIS A 77 8.76 -6.02 -4.44
CA HIS A 77 7.93 -4.95 -4.98
C HIS A 77 6.46 -5.11 -4.61
N LEU A 78 5.80 -3.97 -4.57
CA LEU A 78 4.35 -3.86 -4.59
C LEU A 78 3.86 -3.74 -6.03
N VAL A 79 2.56 -3.95 -6.24
CA VAL A 79 1.98 -4.01 -7.58
C VAL A 79 0.68 -3.22 -7.65
N HIS A 80 0.54 -2.40 -8.68
CA HIS A 80 -0.69 -1.70 -9.01
C HIS A 80 -0.99 -1.85 -10.49
N PHE A 81 -2.24 -2.13 -10.87
CA PHE A 81 -2.65 -2.16 -12.27
C PHE A 81 -3.65 -1.04 -12.54
N THR A 82 -3.58 -0.48 -13.74
CA THR A 82 -4.49 0.57 -14.19
C THR A 82 -4.57 0.62 -15.70
N ARG A 83 -5.52 1.40 -16.20
CA ARG A 83 -5.68 1.71 -17.62
C ARG A 83 -4.50 2.49 -18.17
N VAL A 84 -4.08 2.20 -19.39
CA VAL A 84 -2.94 2.88 -20.06
C VAL A 84 -3.16 4.38 -20.19
N GLU A 85 -4.42 4.83 -20.29
CA GLU A 85 -4.80 6.23 -20.35
C GLU A 85 -4.35 7.02 -19.11
N ASN A 86 -4.20 6.36 -17.97
CA ASN A 86 -3.71 7.00 -16.74
C ASN A 86 -2.18 7.11 -16.71
N LEU A 87 -1.46 6.37 -17.55
CA LEU A 87 0.00 6.23 -17.48
C LEU A 87 0.69 7.59 -17.50
N GLU A 88 0.37 8.47 -18.45
CA GLU A 88 1.03 9.78 -18.58
C GLU A 88 0.89 10.62 -17.31
N SER A 89 -0.29 10.65 -16.71
CA SER A 89 -0.53 11.39 -15.46
C SER A 89 0.20 10.76 -14.27
N ILE A 90 0.28 9.43 -14.21
CA ILE A 90 1.00 8.71 -13.16
C ILE A 90 2.50 8.95 -13.26
N LEU A 91 3.08 8.98 -14.45
CA LEU A 91 4.50 9.31 -14.63
C LEU A 91 4.82 10.75 -14.21
N GLN A 92 3.82 11.64 -14.25
CA GLN A 92 3.98 13.04 -13.87
C GLN A 92 3.76 13.30 -12.37
N TYR A 93 2.71 12.72 -11.80
CA TYR A 93 2.22 13.08 -10.48
C TYR A 93 2.27 11.92 -9.48
N GLY A 94 2.52 10.70 -9.93
CA GLY A 94 2.46 9.49 -9.13
C GLY A 94 1.08 8.86 -9.14
N LEU A 95 0.87 7.85 -8.28
CA LEU A 95 -0.46 7.28 -8.07
C LEU A 95 -1.25 8.21 -7.15
N VAL A 96 -2.13 9.00 -7.76
CA VAL A 96 -2.96 9.97 -7.06
C VAL A 96 -4.29 9.30 -6.68
N PRO A 97 -4.72 9.38 -5.41
CA PRO A 97 -6.04 8.92 -4.99
C PRO A 97 -7.18 9.73 -5.64
N ARG A 98 -8.33 9.08 -5.78
CA ARG A 98 -9.51 9.69 -6.45
C ARG A 98 -10.03 10.93 -5.75
N SER A 99 -9.94 10.99 -4.42
CA SER A 99 -10.37 12.15 -3.63
C SER A 99 -9.62 13.43 -4.02
N MET A 100 -8.42 13.31 -4.59
CA MET A 100 -7.56 14.44 -4.94
C MET A 100 -7.72 14.91 -6.40
N TYR A 101 -8.39 14.15 -7.27
CA TYR A 101 -8.48 14.45 -8.71
C TYR A 101 -9.08 15.84 -8.98
N ARG A 102 -10.21 16.17 -8.32
CA ARG A 102 -10.87 17.47 -8.48
C ARG A 102 -9.96 18.62 -8.04
N ALA A 103 -9.29 18.48 -6.90
CA ALA A 103 -8.42 19.51 -6.35
C ALA A 103 -7.18 19.77 -7.24
N LEU A 104 -6.70 18.73 -7.92
CA LEU A 104 -5.54 18.81 -8.81
C LEU A 104 -5.91 19.10 -10.28
N GLY A 105 -7.20 19.28 -10.60
CA GLY A 105 -7.66 19.48 -11.97
C GLY A 105 -7.37 18.28 -12.88
N MET A 106 -7.22 17.08 -12.31
CA MET A 106 -6.89 15.86 -13.05
C MET A 106 -8.17 15.15 -13.51
N GLN A 107 -8.12 14.63 -14.74
CA GLN A 107 -9.10 13.67 -15.25
C GLN A 107 -8.46 12.29 -15.27
N GLY A 108 -8.71 11.49 -14.22
CA GLY A 108 -8.27 10.09 -14.16
C GLY A 108 -9.41 9.15 -14.56
N VAL A 109 -9.09 8.09 -15.28
CA VAL A 109 -10.06 7.03 -15.60
C VAL A 109 -10.09 6.02 -14.46
N CYS A 110 -11.26 5.86 -13.84
CA CYS A 110 -11.43 4.92 -12.74
C CYS A 110 -11.76 3.52 -13.29
N ASN A 111 -11.10 2.48 -12.76
CA ASN A 111 -11.38 1.09 -13.13
C ASN A 111 -12.73 0.59 -12.58
N ASP A 112 -13.21 1.19 -11.50
CA ASP A 112 -14.44 0.80 -10.78
C ASP A 112 -15.18 2.05 -10.32
N ASP A 113 -16.36 2.34 -10.82
CA ASP A 113 -17.13 3.52 -10.39
C ASP A 113 -17.59 3.44 -8.93
N LYS A 114 -17.69 2.22 -8.38
CA LYS A 114 -18.16 1.96 -7.02
C LYS A 114 -16.96 1.57 -6.15
N ARG A 115 -16.29 2.54 -5.54
CA ARG A 115 -15.30 2.28 -4.46
C ARG A 115 -16.02 1.71 -3.24
N LEU A 116 -16.31 0.40 -3.26
CA LEU A 116 -17.10 -0.29 -2.26
C LEU A 116 -16.45 -0.32 -0.87
N ASP A 117 -15.13 -0.13 -0.80
CA ASP A 117 -14.34 0.07 0.41
C ASP A 117 -14.53 1.47 1.03
N GLY A 118 -14.98 2.46 0.26
CA GLY A 118 -15.19 3.84 0.69
C GLY A 118 -13.90 4.66 0.91
N ARG A 119 -12.71 4.09 0.72
CA ARG A 119 -11.39 4.73 0.95
C ARG A 119 -10.89 5.45 -0.30
N ILE A 120 -11.66 6.44 -0.76
CA ILE A 120 -11.35 7.25 -1.96
C ILE A 120 -10.05 8.06 -1.83
N ASP A 121 -9.54 8.20 -0.62
CA ASP A 121 -8.27 8.81 -0.21
C ASP A 121 -7.05 7.88 -0.33
N CYS A 122 -7.28 6.60 -0.67
CA CYS A 122 -6.24 5.58 -0.76
C CYS A 122 -6.09 4.98 -2.17
N ASN A 123 -4.85 4.58 -2.47
CA ASN A 123 -4.48 3.73 -3.58
C ASN A 123 -4.53 2.25 -3.15
N SER A 124 -5.12 1.41 -4.00
CA SER A 124 -5.20 -0.04 -3.82
C SER A 124 -3.99 -0.74 -4.43
N ILE A 125 -3.23 -1.44 -3.59
CA ILE A 125 -1.92 -2.00 -3.93
C ILE A 125 -1.86 -3.48 -3.56
N SER A 126 -1.43 -4.33 -4.49
CA SER A 126 -1.17 -5.76 -4.25
C SER A 126 0.30 -6.00 -3.89
N VAL A 127 0.63 -7.16 -3.31
CA VAL A 127 2.02 -7.55 -3.00
C VAL A 127 2.52 -8.55 -4.03
N GLU A 128 3.66 -8.25 -4.69
CA GLU A 128 4.38 -9.09 -5.66
C GLU A 128 3.64 -9.55 -6.93
N PHE A 129 2.31 -9.66 -6.90
CA PHE A 129 1.50 -10.05 -8.04
C PHE A 129 0.16 -9.29 -8.00
N PRO A 130 -0.40 -8.88 -9.15
CA PRO A 130 -1.69 -8.19 -9.17
C PRO A 130 -2.77 -9.04 -8.51
N ASN A 131 -3.79 -8.36 -7.97
CA ASN A 131 -5.10 -8.98 -7.74
C ASN A 131 -5.70 -9.42 -9.09
N TYR A 132 -5.26 -10.58 -9.58
CA TYR A 132 -5.53 -11.04 -10.93
C TYR A 132 -7.00 -11.34 -11.18
N ARG A 133 -7.77 -11.61 -10.11
CA ARG A 133 -9.22 -11.86 -10.22
C ARG A 133 -9.95 -10.57 -10.55
N LEU A 134 -9.67 -9.51 -9.79
CA LEU A 134 -10.23 -8.20 -10.05
C LEU A 134 -9.71 -7.65 -11.39
N PHE A 135 -8.43 -7.84 -11.67
CA PHE A 135 -7.82 -7.39 -12.91
C PHE A 135 -8.38 -8.12 -14.14
N TYR A 136 -8.59 -9.43 -14.08
CA TYR A 136 -9.24 -10.20 -15.14
C TYR A 136 -10.66 -9.68 -15.38
N LYS A 137 -11.46 -9.49 -14.32
CA LYS A 137 -12.83 -8.96 -14.43
C LYS A 137 -12.88 -7.62 -15.17
N PHE A 138 -11.94 -6.71 -14.91
CA PHE A 138 -11.92 -5.42 -15.61
C PHE A 138 -11.46 -5.52 -17.06
N ARG A 139 -10.52 -6.43 -17.37
CA ARG A 139 -10.09 -6.67 -18.75
C ARG A 139 -11.17 -7.36 -19.58
N ASP A 140 -11.90 -8.29 -18.98
CA ASP A 140 -13.00 -9.04 -19.61
C ASP A 140 -14.22 -8.15 -19.89
N ALA A 141 -14.41 -7.08 -19.10
CA ALA A 141 -15.51 -6.14 -19.29
C ALA A 141 -15.39 -5.28 -20.56
N ASP A 142 -14.17 -5.01 -21.02
CA ASP A 142 -13.90 -4.27 -22.26
C ASP A 142 -12.50 -4.64 -22.81
N GLU A 143 -12.50 -5.53 -23.81
CA GLU A 143 -11.28 -6.01 -24.48
C GLU A 143 -10.52 -4.91 -25.24
N SER A 144 -11.18 -3.78 -25.56
CA SER A 144 -10.53 -2.66 -26.24
C SER A 144 -9.67 -1.82 -25.30
N THR A 145 -9.92 -1.93 -23.99
CA THR A 145 -9.17 -1.19 -22.97
C THR A 145 -7.78 -1.80 -22.79
N LYS A 146 -6.74 -0.96 -22.91
CA LYS A 146 -5.34 -1.33 -22.68
C LYS A 146 -4.93 -1.09 -21.24
N TRP A 147 -4.04 -1.94 -20.73
CA TRP A 147 -3.68 -1.97 -19.32
C TRP A 147 -2.17 -1.93 -19.11
N VAL A 148 -1.77 -1.36 -17.98
CA VAL A 148 -0.39 -1.30 -17.52
C VAL A 148 -0.31 -1.73 -16.06
N VAL A 149 0.77 -2.44 -15.72
CA VAL A 149 1.06 -2.86 -14.34
C VAL A 149 2.34 -2.17 -13.87
N PHE A 150 2.26 -1.49 -12.73
CA PHE A 150 3.40 -0.87 -12.08
C PHE A 150 3.96 -1.81 -11.03
N LYS A 151 5.29 -2.01 -11.05
CA LYS A 151 6.05 -2.50 -9.91
C LYS A 151 6.54 -1.30 -9.11
N ILE A 152 6.12 -1.24 -7.86
CA ILE A 152 6.37 -0.12 -6.95
C ILE A 152 7.37 -0.59 -5.90
N ASP A 153 8.29 0.27 -5.54
CA ASP A 153 9.24 0.06 -4.46
C ASP A 153 8.51 -0.20 -3.14
N VAL A 154 8.95 -1.20 -2.38
CA VAL A 154 8.44 -1.47 -1.03
C VAL A 154 8.72 -0.31 -0.07
N GLU A 155 9.68 0.56 -0.39
CA GLU A 155 9.93 1.80 0.36
C GLU A 155 8.71 2.74 0.42
N ALA A 156 7.73 2.57 -0.48
CA ALA A 156 6.46 3.28 -0.41
C ALA A 156 5.64 2.97 0.86
N LEU A 157 5.97 1.92 1.62
CA LEU A 157 5.32 1.54 2.89
C LEU A 157 5.87 2.29 4.12
N PHE A 158 6.94 3.06 3.96
CA PHE A 158 7.68 3.64 5.09
C PHE A 158 7.62 5.17 5.11
N ASP A 159 6.71 5.75 4.34
CA ASP A 159 6.41 7.16 4.44
C ASP A 159 5.54 7.40 5.67
N ILE A 160 6.13 8.03 6.69
CA ILE A 160 5.46 8.32 7.96
C ILE A 160 4.32 9.32 7.82
N SER A 161 4.21 10.06 6.71
CA SER A 161 3.08 10.98 6.48
C SER A 161 1.82 10.26 5.99
N LYS A 162 1.93 8.98 5.64
CA LYS A 162 0.83 8.18 5.06
C LYS A 162 0.19 7.27 6.09
N GLU A 163 -1.06 6.94 5.83
CA GLU A 163 -1.81 5.91 6.53
C GLU A 163 -1.84 4.65 5.69
N TYR A 164 -1.78 3.50 6.37
CA TYR A 164 -1.74 2.19 5.75
C TYR A 164 -2.89 1.33 6.25
N GLY A 165 -3.45 0.49 5.37
CA GLY A 165 -4.38 -0.56 5.74
C GLY A 165 -3.99 -1.87 5.07
N TYR A 166 -3.72 -2.90 5.86
CA TYR A 166 -3.29 -4.23 5.43
C TYR A 166 -4.45 -5.20 5.53
N TYR A 167 -4.95 -5.68 4.38
CA TYR A 167 -6.12 -6.54 4.31
C TYR A 167 -5.71 -7.90 3.78
N LYS A 168 -5.90 -8.94 4.61
CA LYS A 168 -5.60 -10.33 4.24
C LYS A 168 -6.51 -10.92 3.14
N THR A 169 -7.57 -10.21 2.78
CA THR A 169 -8.46 -10.48 1.63
C THR A 169 -8.85 -9.14 1.00
N ASN A 170 -9.77 -9.13 0.03
CA ASN A 170 -10.25 -7.90 -0.60
C ASN A 170 -10.73 -6.85 0.44
N ALA A 171 -10.22 -5.61 0.36
CA ALA A 171 -10.58 -4.53 1.27
C ALA A 171 -12.09 -4.17 1.24
N ALA A 172 -12.78 -4.43 0.13
CA ALA A 172 -14.22 -4.22 -0.01
C ALA A 172 -15.10 -5.32 0.59
N ASN A 173 -14.48 -6.38 1.14
CA ASN A 173 -15.18 -7.49 1.80
C ASN A 173 -16.05 -6.96 2.96
N SER A 174 -17.28 -7.46 3.06
CA SER A 174 -18.24 -7.04 4.09
C SER A 174 -17.71 -7.17 5.51
N GLN A 175 -16.81 -8.12 5.76
CA GLN A 175 -16.18 -8.30 7.08
C GLN A 175 -15.39 -7.07 7.54
N PHE A 176 -14.98 -6.18 6.62
CA PHE A 176 -14.21 -4.97 6.92
C PHE A 176 -15.06 -3.69 6.90
N ARG A 177 -16.37 -3.78 6.63
CA ARG A 177 -17.26 -2.61 6.53
C ARG A 177 -17.70 -2.03 7.87
N SER A 178 -17.47 -2.72 8.99
CA SER A 178 -17.79 -2.21 10.32
C SER A 178 -16.77 -1.13 10.76
N CYS A 179 -17.24 -0.10 11.47
CA CYS A 179 -16.43 1.03 11.90
C CYS A 179 -15.24 0.65 12.81
N GLU A 180 -15.29 -0.51 13.46
CA GLU A 180 -14.25 -1.05 14.34
C GLU A 180 -13.05 -1.64 13.56
N CYS A 181 -13.21 -1.97 12.26
CA CYS A 181 -12.15 -2.53 11.42
C CYS A 181 -11.31 -1.48 10.68
N LYS A 182 -11.47 -0.18 10.97
CA LYS A 182 -10.81 0.91 10.23
C LYS A 182 -9.29 0.98 10.38
N HIS A 183 -8.72 0.35 11.41
CA HIS A 183 -7.30 0.44 11.74
C HIS A 183 -6.61 -0.93 11.60
N ARG A 184 -6.49 -1.41 10.36
CA ARG A 184 -5.70 -2.60 10.01
C ARG A 184 -4.27 -2.22 9.63
N SER A 185 -3.64 -1.38 10.44
CA SER A 185 -2.32 -0.78 10.13
C SER A 185 -1.17 -1.40 10.91
N SER A 186 -1.44 -2.45 11.71
CA SER A 186 -0.42 -3.05 12.56
C SER A 186 0.49 -3.99 11.78
N VAL A 187 1.68 -4.25 12.33
CA VAL A 187 2.60 -5.30 11.84
C VAL A 187 1.90 -6.66 11.76
N ARG A 188 1.03 -6.95 12.73
CA ARG A 188 0.24 -8.18 12.74
C ARG A 188 -0.72 -8.24 11.57
N ASP A 189 -1.41 -7.15 11.23
CA ASP A 189 -2.32 -7.13 10.07
C ASP A 189 -1.55 -7.36 8.76
N PHE A 190 -0.33 -6.81 8.64
CA PHE A 190 0.55 -7.08 7.50
C PHE A 190 0.99 -8.55 7.43
N GLU A 191 1.43 -9.13 8.54
CA GLU A 191 1.80 -10.56 8.61
C GLU A 191 0.59 -11.47 8.31
N GLU A 192 -0.61 -11.10 8.78
CA GLU A 192 -1.86 -11.84 8.54
C GLU A 192 -2.23 -11.94 7.05
N MET A 193 -1.71 -11.07 6.17
CA MET A 193 -1.86 -11.22 4.72
C MET A 193 -1.20 -12.50 4.17
N PHE A 194 -0.30 -13.10 4.94
CA PHE A 194 0.44 -14.32 4.63
C PHE A 194 0.08 -15.48 5.57
N CYS A 195 -1.13 -15.49 6.12
CA CYS A 195 -1.60 -16.54 7.03
C CYS A 195 -1.48 -17.94 6.41
N GLU A 196 -1.05 -18.93 7.20
CA GLU A 196 -0.82 -20.31 6.71
C GLU A 196 -2.09 -20.97 6.19
N ASP A 197 -3.23 -20.59 6.74
CA ASP A 197 -4.53 -21.09 6.40
C ASP A 197 -5.58 -19.98 6.33
N ILE A 198 -6.59 -20.18 5.47
CA ILE A 198 -7.74 -19.29 5.34
C ILE A 198 -8.97 -20.08 4.91
N GLU A 199 -10.15 -19.67 5.39
CA GLU A 199 -11.42 -20.17 4.88
C GLU A 199 -11.90 -19.28 3.73
N TYR A 200 -12.19 -19.89 2.58
CA TYR A 200 -12.65 -19.21 1.38
C TYR A 200 -13.83 -19.97 0.77
N ASN A 201 -15.02 -19.35 0.72
CA ASN A 201 -16.25 -19.98 0.22
C ASN A 201 -16.56 -21.37 0.84
N GLY A 202 -16.31 -21.52 2.15
CA GLY A 202 -16.50 -22.79 2.87
C GLY A 202 -15.41 -23.85 2.62
N ILE A 203 -14.35 -23.50 1.89
CA ILE A 203 -13.19 -24.34 1.64
C ILE A 203 -12.03 -23.85 2.51
N HIS A 204 -11.43 -24.77 3.26
CA HIS A 204 -10.20 -24.48 4.00
C HIS A 204 -8.99 -24.59 3.07
N ILE A 205 -8.32 -23.47 2.83
CA ILE A 205 -7.14 -23.36 1.97
C ILE A 205 -5.90 -23.26 2.86
N ARG A 206 -4.89 -24.07 2.58
CA ARG A 206 -3.57 -24.00 3.23
C ARG A 206 -2.50 -23.63 2.21
N ARG A 207 -1.64 -22.67 2.55
CA ARG A 207 -0.54 -22.20 1.68
C ARG A 207 0.34 -23.34 1.19
N LYS A 208 0.68 -24.25 2.11
CA LYS A 208 1.53 -25.42 1.85
C LYS A 208 0.93 -26.36 0.81
N ASP A 209 -0.38 -26.61 0.86
CA ASP A 209 -1.05 -27.54 -0.06
C ASP A 209 -1.04 -27.02 -1.50
N LEU A 210 -1.12 -25.70 -1.65
CA LEU A 210 -1.14 -25.02 -2.95
C LEU A 210 0.26 -24.60 -3.44
N ASN A 211 1.30 -24.89 -2.65
CA ASN A 211 2.67 -24.42 -2.89
C ASN A 211 2.74 -22.91 -3.19
N ILE A 212 2.01 -22.09 -2.41
CA ILE A 212 2.03 -20.63 -2.57
C ILE A 212 3.43 -20.12 -2.17
N PRO A 213 4.15 -19.44 -3.08
CA PRO A 213 5.44 -18.83 -2.73
C PRO A 213 5.33 -17.87 -1.54
N ASP A 214 6.33 -17.85 -0.66
CA ASP A 214 6.32 -17.05 0.57
C ASP A 214 6.11 -15.55 0.34
N LYS A 215 6.58 -15.06 -0.80
CA LYS A 215 6.44 -13.68 -1.25
C LYS A 215 5.02 -13.29 -1.69
N TYR A 216 4.15 -14.25 -1.97
CA TYR A 216 2.76 -14.01 -2.34
C TYR A 216 1.86 -14.08 -1.10
N THR A 217 0.88 -13.18 -1.04
CA THR A 217 -0.20 -13.24 -0.06
C THR A 217 -0.98 -14.54 -0.18
N THR A 218 -1.63 -14.96 0.90
CA THR A 218 -2.42 -16.19 0.91
C THR A 218 -3.61 -16.04 -0.02
N ASP A 219 -4.51 -15.08 0.26
CA ASP A 219 -5.57 -14.70 -0.69
C ASP A 219 -4.98 -13.82 -1.81
N PRO A 220 -5.18 -14.16 -3.09
CA PRO A 220 -4.75 -13.33 -4.22
C PRO A 220 -5.47 -11.98 -4.32
N GLN A 221 -6.55 -11.78 -3.56
CA GLN A 221 -7.25 -10.50 -3.45
C GLN A 221 -6.83 -9.66 -2.24
N ALA A 222 -5.87 -10.14 -1.43
CA ALA A 222 -5.30 -9.35 -0.35
C ALA A 222 -4.75 -8.01 -0.89
N GLU A 223 -4.94 -6.94 -0.13
CA GLU A 223 -4.71 -5.58 -0.58
C GLU A 223 -4.09 -4.73 0.52
N ILE A 224 -3.17 -3.86 0.13
CA ILE A 224 -2.66 -2.75 0.93
C ILE A 224 -3.33 -1.48 0.43
N LEU A 225 -3.97 -0.75 1.34
CA LEU A 225 -4.42 0.62 1.10
C LEU A 225 -3.33 1.58 1.57
N ILE A 226 -2.87 2.45 0.68
CA ILE A 226 -1.90 3.51 1.01
C ILE A 226 -2.58 4.86 0.77
N SER A 227 -2.68 5.68 1.80
CA SER A 227 -3.29 7.02 1.68
C SER A 227 -2.38 8.01 0.95
N GLY A 228 -3.00 9.01 0.33
CA GLY A 228 -2.26 10.07 -0.36
C GLY A 228 -1.54 9.60 -1.63
N ILE A 229 -0.69 10.47 -2.17
CA ILE A 229 0.02 10.22 -3.43
C ILE A 229 1.16 9.24 -3.19
N ILE A 230 1.25 8.20 -4.02
CA ILE A 230 2.50 7.40 -4.13
C ILE A 230 3.35 8.06 -5.21
N GLU A 231 4.45 8.67 -4.82
CA GLU A 231 5.27 9.52 -5.66
C GLU A 231 5.93 8.73 -6.81
N PRO A 232 6.17 9.37 -7.97
CA PRO A 232 6.82 8.73 -9.11
C PRO A 232 8.15 8.06 -8.80
N LYS A 233 8.91 8.58 -7.82
CA LYS A 233 10.21 8.03 -7.39
C LYS A 233 10.12 6.57 -6.93
N PHE A 234 8.94 6.12 -6.49
CA PHE A 234 8.73 4.74 -6.06
C PHE A 234 8.35 3.81 -7.21
N ILE A 235 8.09 4.32 -8.42
CA ILE A 235 7.81 3.47 -9.58
C ILE A 235 9.11 2.86 -10.06
N ARG A 236 9.30 1.56 -9.81
CA ARG A 236 10.50 0.82 -10.23
C ARG A 236 10.42 0.35 -11.67
N ARG A 237 9.26 -0.16 -12.09
CA ARG A 237 9.08 -0.69 -13.45
C ARG A 237 7.65 -0.57 -13.95
N ILE A 238 7.50 -0.29 -15.23
CA ILE A 238 6.21 -0.21 -15.94
C ILE A 238 6.10 -1.40 -16.88
N CYS A 239 5.06 -2.22 -16.69
CA CYS A 239 4.91 -3.49 -17.38
C CYS A 239 3.70 -3.47 -18.32
N PHE A 240 3.94 -3.72 -19.60
CA PHE A 240 2.92 -3.86 -20.63
C PHE A 240 2.60 -5.35 -20.90
N ALA A 241 1.40 -5.63 -21.39
CA ALA A 241 0.99 -6.99 -21.73
C ALA A 241 1.69 -7.51 -22.99
N SER A 242 1.96 -6.62 -23.96
CA SER A 242 2.56 -6.95 -25.24
C SER A 242 3.48 -5.84 -25.74
N LEU A 243 4.32 -6.16 -26.75
CA LEU A 243 5.12 -5.16 -27.44
C LEU A 243 4.25 -4.15 -28.22
N GLU A 244 3.11 -4.61 -28.73
CA GLU A 244 2.14 -3.79 -29.45
C GLU A 244 1.55 -2.71 -28.54
N ASP A 245 1.04 -3.08 -27.36
CA ASP A 245 0.51 -2.10 -26.38
C ASP A 245 1.54 -1.04 -25.99
N MET A 246 2.79 -1.46 -25.80
CA MET A 246 3.89 -0.56 -25.47
C MET A 246 4.20 0.40 -26.62
N GLN A 247 4.27 -0.10 -27.85
CA GLN A 247 4.51 0.73 -29.04
C GLN A 247 3.37 1.70 -29.31
N ASP A 248 2.13 1.25 -29.16
CA ASP A 248 0.94 2.08 -29.32
C ASP A 248 0.91 3.21 -28.30
N TYR A 249 1.25 2.93 -27.05
CA TYR A 249 1.41 3.99 -26.05
C TYR A 249 2.52 4.97 -26.45
N LYS A 250 3.70 4.49 -26.88
CA LYS A 250 4.81 5.37 -27.31
C LYS A 250 4.42 6.26 -28.50
N ASN A 251 3.62 5.75 -29.42
CA ASN A 251 3.16 6.48 -30.60
C ASN A 251 2.09 7.52 -30.27
N THR A 252 1.28 7.29 -29.23
CA THR A 252 0.14 8.15 -28.87
C THR A 252 0.47 9.13 -27.74
N CYS A 253 1.46 8.81 -26.90
CA CYS A 253 1.84 9.65 -25.76
C CYS A 253 2.42 11.00 -26.22
N ARG A 254 2.01 12.08 -25.55
CA ARG A 254 2.48 13.44 -25.87
C ARG A 254 3.86 13.70 -25.31
N THR A 255 4.21 13.04 -24.22
CA THR A 255 5.49 13.20 -23.53
C THR A 255 6.36 11.96 -23.65
N LYS A 256 7.68 12.15 -23.81
CA LYS A 256 8.67 11.06 -23.75
C LYS A 256 9.03 10.66 -22.32
N LYS A 257 8.15 10.91 -21.34
CA LYS A 257 8.42 10.62 -19.92
C LYS A 257 8.63 9.14 -19.66
N LEU A 258 8.01 8.25 -20.44
CA LEU A 258 8.19 6.81 -20.28
C LEU A 258 9.66 6.39 -20.35
N GLU A 259 10.47 7.06 -21.18
CA GLU A 259 11.90 6.75 -21.35
C GLU A 259 12.75 7.07 -20.11
N SER A 260 12.24 7.85 -19.15
CA SER A 260 12.93 8.09 -17.87
C SER A 260 12.62 7.03 -16.81
N PHE A 261 11.79 6.05 -17.12
CA PHE A 261 11.43 4.95 -16.22
C PHE A 261 11.82 3.61 -16.85
N ASP A 262 12.22 2.66 -16.02
CA ASP A 262 12.37 1.28 -16.48
C ASP A 262 11.00 0.74 -16.91
N HIS A 263 10.94 0.17 -18.11
CA HIS A 263 9.70 -0.30 -18.70
C HIS A 263 9.94 -1.47 -19.65
N GLY A 264 8.90 -2.28 -19.86
CA GLY A 264 8.98 -3.38 -20.83
C GLY A 264 7.76 -4.28 -20.78
N VAL A 265 7.86 -5.42 -21.46
CA VAL A 265 6.77 -6.40 -21.58
C VAL A 265 6.91 -7.48 -20.53
N GLU A 266 5.85 -7.75 -19.78
CA GLU A 266 5.81 -8.80 -18.76
C GLU A 266 4.42 -9.46 -18.71
N PRO A 267 4.09 -10.32 -19.68
CA PRO A 267 2.73 -10.84 -19.89
C PRO A 267 2.25 -11.69 -18.70
N SER A 268 3.17 -12.27 -17.92
CA SER A 268 2.86 -13.07 -16.74
C SER A 268 2.05 -12.31 -15.69
N LEU A 269 2.20 -10.98 -15.58
CA LEU A 269 1.42 -10.16 -14.65
C LEU A 269 -0.04 -9.97 -15.10
N PHE A 270 -0.32 -10.23 -16.38
CA PHE A 270 -1.66 -10.20 -16.97
C PHE A 270 -2.29 -11.60 -16.99
N GLY A 271 -1.65 -12.58 -16.36
CA GLY A 271 -2.18 -13.92 -16.15
C GLY A 271 -2.76 -14.12 -14.74
N CYS A 272 -3.13 -15.36 -14.45
CA CYS A 272 -3.49 -15.78 -13.11
C CYS A 272 -2.30 -16.44 -12.39
N ARG A 273 -2.38 -16.58 -11.07
CA ARG A 273 -1.42 -17.41 -10.32
C ARG A 273 -1.62 -18.89 -10.62
N LYS A 274 -0.59 -19.70 -10.34
CA LYS A 274 -0.64 -21.16 -10.51
C LYS A 274 -1.76 -21.82 -9.72
N ASP A 275 -2.13 -21.26 -8.57
CA ASP A 275 -3.15 -21.78 -7.66
C ASP A 275 -4.56 -21.23 -7.93
N HIS A 276 -4.79 -20.53 -9.04
CA HIS A 276 -6.08 -19.87 -9.33
C HIS A 276 -7.30 -20.79 -9.31
N THR A 277 -7.12 -22.09 -9.58
CA THR A 277 -8.22 -23.07 -9.59
C THR A 277 -8.91 -23.23 -8.25
N TYR A 278 -8.25 -22.85 -7.15
CA TYR A 278 -8.74 -22.92 -5.77
C TYR A 278 -9.42 -21.63 -5.31
N TRP A 279 -9.32 -20.55 -6.08
CA TRP A 279 -9.87 -19.22 -5.77
C TRP A 279 -11.08 -18.89 -6.64
N LYS A 280 -12.05 -19.80 -6.69
CA LYS A 280 -13.29 -19.65 -7.47
C LYS A 280 -14.41 -19.04 -6.62
#